data_AF-B1YCK9-F1
#
_entry.id   AF-B1YCK9-F1
#
_cell.length_a   1.000
_cell.length_b   1.000
_cell.length_c   1.000
_cell.angle_alpha   90.00
_cell.angle_beta   90.00
_cell.angle_gamma   90.00
#
_symmetry.space_group_name_H-M   'P 1'
#
loop_
_entity.id
_entity.type
_entity.pdbx_description
1 polymer ?
#
loop_
_entity_poly.entity_id
_entity_poly.type
_entity_poly.pdbx_seq_one_letter_code
_entity_poly.pdbx_strand_id
1 'polypeptide(L)'
;MEEVRLYARRAALEEASLNPEDFWKCVGDAAELFSERGSEYCLDIGGGVRALSLCLYTAALLAVRLWNTKIEAVYTMAEHAERIVQIDLMPILYVNELTRSNANARRRILEELAEGPLEDLGRYDKKILKEFTKHGLLNNDKLTEAGKTLLKYIQRRT
;
A
#
# COMPACT_ATOMS: atom_id res chain seq x y z
N MET A 1 -3.73 -9.63 21.94
CA MET A 1 -2.74 -9.67 23.03
C MET A 1 -2.16 -11.07 23.26
N GLU A 2 -2.98 -12.14 23.28
CA GLU A 2 -2.47 -13.51 23.50
C GLU A 2 -1.51 -13.99 22.40
N GLU A 3 -1.79 -13.66 21.14
CA GLU A 3 -0.91 -13.97 20.00
C GLU A 3 0.48 -13.31 20.11
N VAL A 4 0.52 -12.02 20.51
CA VAL A 4 1.78 -11.27 20.70
C VAL A 4 2.60 -11.86 21.85
N ARG A 5 1.95 -12.22 22.95
CA ARG A 5 2.56 -12.92 24.09
C ARG A 5 3.14 -14.28 23.69
N LEU A 6 2.41 -15.05 22.89
CA LEU A 6 2.86 -16.35 22.40
C LEU A 6 4.07 -16.21 21.48
N TYR A 7 4.09 -15.20 20.61
CA TYR A 7 5.25 -14.90 19.76
C TYR A 7 6.47 -14.50 20.60
N ALA A 8 6.34 -13.54 21.51
CA ALA A 8 7.44 -13.06 22.35
C ALA A 8 8.08 -14.19 23.17
N ARG A 9 7.25 -15.06 23.78
CA ARG A 9 7.74 -16.25 24.48
C ARG A 9 8.49 -17.22 23.57
N ARG A 10 7.98 -17.50 22.37
CA ARG A 10 8.63 -18.39 21.39
C ARG A 10 9.96 -17.84 20.89
N ALA A 11 10.06 -16.52 20.76
CA ALA A 11 11.26 -15.83 20.29
C ALA A 11 12.24 -15.46 21.42
N ALA A 12 11.93 -15.79 22.68
CA ALA A 12 12.68 -15.37 23.87
C ALA A 12 12.88 -13.84 23.95
N LEU A 13 11.86 -13.07 23.56
CA LEU A 13 11.86 -11.62 23.59
C LEU A 13 11.02 -11.11 24.76
N GLU A 14 11.43 -9.97 25.32
CA GLU A 14 10.60 -9.23 26.27
C GLU A 14 9.46 -8.50 25.53
N GLU A 15 8.25 -8.58 26.09
CA GLU A 15 7.11 -7.80 25.61
C GLU A 15 7.21 -6.40 26.23
N ALA A 16 7.47 -5.39 25.40
CA ALA A 16 7.39 -4.00 25.77
C ALA A 16 6.37 -3.29 24.88
N SER A 17 5.42 -2.60 25.49
CA SER A 17 4.50 -1.73 24.75
C SER A 17 5.21 -0.43 24.40
N LEU A 18 5.20 -0.06 23.13
CA LEU A 18 5.57 1.29 22.73
C LEU A 18 4.49 2.25 23.23
N ASN A 19 4.90 3.35 23.86
CA ASN A 19 3.96 4.42 24.23
C ASN A 19 3.30 4.98 22.95
N PRO A 20 1.96 5.02 22.87
CA PRO A 20 1.26 5.55 21.70
C PRO A 20 1.67 6.98 21.32
N GLU A 21 1.91 7.85 22.30
CA GLU A 21 2.31 9.25 22.03
C GLU A 21 3.71 9.32 21.43
N ASP A 22 4.66 8.52 21.93
CA ASP A 22 6.02 8.46 21.39
C ASP A 22 6.03 7.90 19.97
N PHE A 23 5.16 6.92 19.67
CA PHE A 23 4.95 6.42 18.32
C PHE A 23 4.44 7.51 17.38
N TRP A 24 3.35 8.19 17.75
CA TRP A 24 2.74 9.23 16.90
C TRP A 24 3.63 10.45 16.72
N LYS A 25 4.41 10.81 17.75
CA LYS A 25 5.46 11.81 17.62
C LYS A 25 6.49 11.40 16.57
N CYS A 26 7.00 10.16 16.65
CA CYS A 26 7.94 9.65 15.66
C CYS A 26 7.36 9.60 14.24
N VAL A 27 6.08 9.25 14.09
CA VAL A 27 5.36 9.31 12.79
C VAL A 27 5.28 10.75 12.27
N GLY A 28 4.97 11.71 13.14
CA GLY A 28 4.94 13.14 12.79
C GLY A 28 6.29 13.65 12.33
N ASP A 29 7.35 13.36 13.09
CA ASP A 29 8.73 13.74 12.76
C ASP A 29 9.17 13.12 11.41
N ALA A 30 8.82 11.86 11.16
CA ALA A 30 9.13 11.17 9.91
C ALA A 30 8.31 11.69 8.71
N ALA A 31 7.13 12.29 8.94
CA ALA A 31 6.28 12.80 7.87
C ALA A 31 6.96 13.97 7.12
N GLU A 32 7.82 14.73 7.78
CA GLU A 32 8.59 15.83 7.17
C GLU A 32 9.43 15.36 5.96
N LEU A 33 9.87 14.09 5.95
CA LEU A 33 10.60 13.49 4.83
C LEU A 33 9.76 13.44 3.54
N PHE A 34 8.43 13.48 3.62
CA PHE A 34 7.52 13.38 2.48
C PHE A 34 6.85 14.70 2.13
N SER A 35 7.26 15.80 2.76
CA SER A 35 6.62 17.12 2.63
C SER A 35 6.90 17.78 1.26
N GLU A 36 7.97 17.39 0.57
CA GLU A 36 8.30 17.93 -0.74
C GLU A 36 7.34 17.40 -1.82
N ARG A 37 6.67 18.34 -2.49
CA ARG A 37 5.71 18.04 -3.55
C ARG A 37 6.43 17.66 -4.85
N GLY A 38 6.03 16.54 -5.42
CA GLY A 38 6.52 16.07 -6.72
C GLY A 38 7.79 15.23 -6.66
N SER A 39 8.34 15.00 -5.46
CA SER A 39 9.46 14.09 -5.25
C SER A 39 9.01 12.63 -5.27
N GLU A 40 9.89 11.75 -5.74
CA GLU A 40 9.74 10.30 -5.76
C GLU A 40 10.59 9.69 -4.64
N TYR A 41 9.99 8.81 -3.84
CA TYR A 41 10.63 8.27 -2.64
C TYR A 41 10.80 6.74 -2.71
N CYS A 42 11.96 6.27 -2.24
CA CYS A 42 12.27 4.86 -2.00
C CYS A 42 12.55 4.67 -0.49
N LEU A 43 11.89 3.70 0.13
CA LEU A 43 11.88 3.54 1.59
C LEU A 43 12.57 2.23 2.01
N ASP A 44 13.66 2.30 2.77
CA ASP A 44 14.22 1.11 3.45
C ASP A 44 13.52 0.91 4.79
N ILE A 45 12.83 -0.22 4.95
CA ILE A 45 12.20 -0.62 6.21
C ILE A 45 12.92 -1.80 6.90
N GLY A 46 13.98 -2.32 6.28
CA GLY A 46 14.77 -3.44 6.81
C GLY A 46 15.94 -3.01 7.68
N GLY A 47 16.48 -1.81 7.45
CA GLY A 47 17.57 -1.24 8.24
C GLY A 47 17.13 -0.72 9.62
N GLY A 48 17.95 -0.99 10.65
CA GLY A 48 17.83 -0.32 11.95
C GLY A 48 16.80 -0.90 12.92
N VAL A 49 16.27 -0.04 13.79
CA VAL A 49 15.33 -0.46 14.85
C VAL A 49 13.95 -0.68 14.23
N ARG A 50 13.42 -1.91 14.33
CA ARG A 50 12.12 -2.30 13.74
C ARG A 50 10.95 -1.37 14.10
N ALA A 51 10.97 -0.79 15.30
CA ALA A 51 9.97 0.19 15.72
C ALA A 51 10.03 1.49 14.88
N LEU A 52 11.23 1.97 14.51
CA LEU A 52 11.41 3.11 13.62
C LEU A 52 10.94 2.79 12.19
N SER A 53 11.20 1.58 11.71
CA SER A 53 10.66 1.12 10.42
C SER A 53 9.13 1.16 10.40
N LEU A 54 8.47 0.79 11.51
CA LEU A 54 7.02 0.88 11.64
C LEU A 54 6.53 2.33 11.62
N CYS A 55 7.21 3.24 12.31
CA CYS A 55 6.89 4.67 12.27
C CYS A 55 7.03 5.24 10.85
N LEU A 56 8.16 4.93 10.19
CA LEU A 56 8.47 5.40 8.84
C LEU A 56 7.46 4.87 7.81
N TYR A 57 7.13 3.58 7.88
CA TYR A 57 6.12 2.98 7.00
C TYR A 57 4.73 3.57 7.24
N THR A 58 4.40 3.89 8.49
CA THR A 58 3.12 4.55 8.83
C THR A 58 3.06 5.97 8.29
N ALA A 59 4.13 6.76 8.46
CA ALA A 59 4.26 8.10 7.89
C ALA A 59 4.14 8.08 6.37
N ALA A 60 4.80 7.13 5.70
CA ALA A 60 4.70 6.89 4.27
C ALA A 60 3.25 6.63 3.81
N LEU A 61 2.52 5.74 4.49
CA LEU A 61 1.11 5.46 4.17
C LEU A 61 0.21 6.68 4.38
N LEU A 62 0.46 7.49 5.41
CA LEU A 62 -0.28 8.72 5.67
C LEU A 62 0.02 9.78 4.61
N ALA A 63 1.28 9.95 4.19
CA ALA A 63 1.67 10.86 3.12
C ALA A 63 1.02 10.47 1.78
N VAL A 64 1.04 9.18 1.44
CA VAL A 64 0.28 8.59 0.32
C VAL A 64 -1.20 8.93 0.43
N ARG A 65 -1.80 8.77 1.63
CA ARG A 65 -3.23 8.94 1.86
C ARG A 65 -3.71 10.39 1.85
N LEU A 66 -2.93 11.30 2.44
CA LEU A 66 -3.33 12.67 2.76
C LEU A 66 -2.72 13.69 1.81
N TRP A 67 -1.50 13.43 1.30
CA TRP A 67 -0.76 14.36 0.44
C TRP A 67 -0.60 13.85 -1.00
N ASN A 68 -1.09 12.64 -1.29
CA ASN A 68 -0.94 12.00 -2.59
C ASN A 68 0.54 11.86 -2.99
N THR A 69 1.41 11.64 -2.00
CA THR A 69 2.85 11.42 -2.21
C THR A 69 3.09 10.15 -3.02
N LYS A 70 3.95 10.22 -4.04
CA LYS A 70 4.32 9.06 -4.86
C LYS A 70 5.49 8.33 -4.20
N ILE A 71 5.22 7.15 -3.66
CA ILE A 71 6.25 6.22 -3.17
C ILE A 71 6.43 5.13 -4.21
N GLU A 72 7.60 5.08 -4.84
CA GLU A 72 7.89 4.15 -5.94
C GLU A 72 8.27 2.75 -5.45
N ALA A 73 8.86 2.71 -4.25
CA ALA A 73 9.41 1.50 -3.70
C ALA A 73 9.41 1.56 -2.17
N VAL A 74 8.90 0.52 -1.53
CA VAL A 74 9.29 0.16 -0.17
C VAL A 74 10.11 -1.10 -0.24
N TYR A 75 11.30 -1.10 0.33
CA TYR A 75 12.20 -2.22 0.26
C TYR A 75 12.75 -2.64 1.62
N THR A 76 13.17 -3.90 1.70
CA THR A 76 13.85 -4.46 2.86
C THR A 76 14.91 -5.47 2.41
N MET A 77 15.96 -5.62 3.21
CA MET A 77 16.92 -6.71 3.05
C MET A 77 16.28 -7.99 3.56
N ALA A 78 16.14 -8.99 2.70
CA ALA A 78 15.78 -10.33 3.15
C ALA A 78 16.99 -10.95 3.85
N GLU A 79 16.96 -11.02 5.19
CA GLU A 79 18.04 -11.49 6.09
C GLU A 79 18.65 -12.86 5.71
N HIS A 80 18.02 -13.63 4.82
CA HIS A 80 18.47 -14.96 4.39
C HIS A 80 18.75 -15.10 2.88
N ALA A 81 18.61 -14.02 2.09
CA ALA A 81 18.70 -14.12 0.64
C ALA A 81 19.71 -13.16 -0.02
N GLU A 82 20.36 -12.26 0.72
CA GLU A 82 21.21 -11.17 0.17
C GLU A 82 20.52 -10.42 -0.99
N ARG A 83 19.19 -10.28 -0.91
CA ARG A 83 18.36 -9.67 -1.96
C ARG A 83 17.56 -8.53 -1.39
N ILE A 84 17.52 -7.43 -2.14
CA ILE A 84 16.59 -6.32 -1.92
C ILE A 84 15.22 -6.78 -2.42
N VAL A 85 14.23 -6.79 -1.54
CA VAL A 85 12.83 -7.03 -1.91
C VAL A 85 12.14 -5.69 -2.00
N GLN A 86 11.65 -5.32 -3.19
CA GLN A 86 10.88 -4.09 -3.43
C GLN A 86 9.37 -4.40 -3.49
N ILE A 87 8.59 -3.52 -2.88
CA ILE A 87 7.13 -3.51 -2.90
C ILE A 87 6.69 -2.20 -3.54
N ASP A 88 5.82 -2.30 -4.54
CA ASP A 88 5.15 -1.15 -5.16
C ASP A 88 3.90 -0.76 -4.35
N LEU A 89 3.87 0.49 -3.87
CA LEU A 89 2.71 1.04 -3.14
C LEU A 89 1.75 1.82 -4.04
N MET A 90 2.00 1.93 -5.35
CA MET A 90 1.10 2.57 -6.30
C MET A 90 -0.35 2.03 -6.26
N PRO A 91 -0.60 0.72 -6.00
CA PRO A 91 -1.96 0.24 -5.78
C PRO A 91 -2.67 0.92 -4.59
N ILE A 92 -1.95 1.25 -3.51
CA ILE A 92 -2.52 1.89 -2.31
C ILE A 92 -3.01 3.30 -2.62
N LEU A 93 -2.28 4.07 -3.44
CA LEU A 93 -2.71 5.40 -3.89
C LEU A 93 -4.10 5.35 -4.56
N TYR A 94 -4.35 4.27 -5.28
CA TYR A 94 -5.59 4.11 -6.02
C TYR A 94 -6.81 3.76 -5.17
N VAL A 95 -6.61 3.30 -3.93
CA VAL A 95 -7.71 3.00 -2.99
C VAL A 95 -8.58 4.23 -2.76
N ASN A 96 -7.98 5.42 -2.66
CA ASN A 96 -8.74 6.65 -2.48
C ASN A 96 -9.61 6.95 -3.69
N GLU A 97 -9.06 6.79 -4.89
CA GLU A 97 -9.81 7.01 -6.13
C GLU A 97 -10.98 6.04 -6.25
N LEU A 98 -10.77 4.76 -5.91
CA LEU A 98 -11.82 3.74 -5.94
C LEU A 98 -12.91 3.92 -4.87
N THR A 99 -12.66 4.71 -3.83
CA THR A 99 -13.61 4.94 -2.73
C THR A 99 -14.40 6.25 -2.86
N ARG A 100 -14.12 7.07 -3.88
CA ARG A 100 -14.90 8.28 -4.16
C ARG A 100 -16.33 7.93 -4.61
N SER A 101 -17.27 8.83 -4.35
CA SER A 101 -18.68 8.67 -4.73
C SER A 101 -18.86 8.54 -6.25
N ASN A 102 -18.05 9.27 -7.03
CA ASN A 102 -18.07 9.25 -8.49
C ASN A 102 -17.28 8.10 -9.13
N ALA A 103 -16.73 7.17 -8.35
CA ALA A 103 -15.90 6.09 -8.85
C ALA A 103 -16.67 4.83 -9.27
N ASN A 104 -17.99 4.91 -9.46
CA ASN A 104 -18.86 3.78 -9.83
C ASN A 104 -18.36 3.03 -11.06
N ALA A 105 -17.98 3.75 -12.13
CA ALA A 105 -17.48 3.12 -13.35
C ALA A 105 -16.15 2.38 -13.14
N ARG A 106 -15.26 2.90 -12.29
CA ARG A 106 -14.00 2.23 -11.94
C ARG A 106 -14.28 0.95 -11.15
N ARG A 107 -15.15 1.01 -10.14
CA ARG A 107 -15.53 -0.17 -9.34
C ARG A 107 -16.16 -1.25 -10.22
N ARG A 108 -17.12 -0.87 -11.07
CA ARG A 108 -17.77 -1.78 -12.02
C ARG A 108 -16.76 -2.47 -12.94
N ILE A 109 -15.86 -1.71 -13.58
CA ILE A 109 -14.84 -2.28 -14.48
C ILE A 109 -13.88 -3.19 -13.72
N LEU A 110 -13.53 -2.88 -12.46
CA LEU A 110 -12.69 -3.73 -11.63
C LEU A 110 -13.39 -5.06 -11.29
N GLU A 111 -14.69 -5.03 -11.04
CA GLU A 111 -15.54 -6.22 -10.81
C GLU A 111 -15.65 -7.06 -12.07
N GLU A 112 -16.00 -6.45 -13.21
CA GLU A 112 -16.12 -7.14 -14.50
C GLU A 112 -14.79 -7.83 -14.90
N LEU A 113 -13.64 -7.17 -14.66
CA LEU A 113 -12.31 -7.76 -14.88
C LEU A 113 -11.99 -8.98 -14.00
N ALA A 114 -12.66 -9.12 -12.85
CA ALA A 114 -12.50 -10.29 -11.99
C ALA A 114 -13.31 -11.50 -12.50
N GLU A 115 -14.36 -11.24 -13.27
CA GLU A 115 -15.21 -12.25 -13.88
C GLU A 115 -14.65 -12.74 -15.22
N GLY A 116 -13.96 -11.88 -15.96
CA GLY A 116 -13.33 -12.25 -17.22
C GLY A 116 -12.74 -11.07 -18.00
N PRO A 117 -12.18 -11.34 -19.20
CA PRO A 117 -11.74 -10.28 -20.10
C PRO A 117 -12.94 -9.44 -20.57
N LEU A 118 -12.73 -8.14 -20.70
CA LEU A 118 -13.77 -7.22 -21.18
C LEU A 118 -13.81 -7.21 -22.70
N GLU A 119 -14.99 -7.45 -23.26
CA GLU A 119 -15.27 -7.31 -24.70
C GLU A 119 -15.88 -5.91 -24.99
N ASP A 120 -15.68 -5.40 -26.21
CA ASP A 120 -16.29 -4.16 -26.70
C ASP A 120 -16.08 -2.88 -25.85
N LEU A 121 -14.82 -2.64 -25.47
CA LEU A 121 -14.43 -1.49 -24.67
C LEU A 121 -14.59 -0.14 -25.39
N GLY A 122 -15.38 0.74 -24.78
CA GLY A 122 -15.49 2.14 -25.18
C GLY A 122 -14.22 2.96 -24.90
N ARG A 123 -14.16 4.19 -25.44
CA ARG A 123 -13.01 5.10 -25.23
C ARG A 123 -12.78 5.41 -23.74
N TYR A 124 -13.85 5.50 -22.96
CA TYR A 124 -13.81 5.78 -21.53
C TYR A 124 -13.28 4.59 -20.74
N ASP A 125 -13.70 3.37 -21.05
CA ASP A 125 -13.24 2.14 -20.38
C ASP A 125 -11.75 1.92 -20.64
N LYS A 126 -11.28 2.16 -21.88
CA LYS A 126 -9.84 2.15 -22.22
C LYS A 126 -9.03 3.13 -21.40
N LYS A 127 -9.59 4.29 -21.01
CA LYS A 127 -8.91 5.25 -20.14
C LYS A 127 -8.78 4.69 -18.72
N ILE A 128 -9.83 4.05 -18.20
CA ILE A 128 -9.82 3.41 -16.88
C ILE A 128 -8.83 2.24 -16.85
N LEU A 129 -8.75 1.42 -17.89
CA LEU A 129 -7.78 0.32 -17.96
C LEU A 129 -6.32 0.82 -17.98
N LYS A 130 -6.05 1.93 -18.69
CA LYS A 130 -4.73 2.58 -18.63
C LYS A 130 -4.41 3.11 -17.23
N GLU A 131 -5.41 3.67 -16.55
CA GLU A 131 -5.29 4.12 -15.17
C GLU A 131 -5.01 2.95 -14.22
N PHE A 132 -5.69 1.81 -14.36
CA PHE A 132 -5.43 0.61 -13.58
C PHE A 132 -4.03 0.05 -13.81
N THR A 133 -3.57 0.03 -15.07
CA THR A 133 -2.21 -0.41 -15.42
C THR A 133 -1.17 0.48 -14.75
N LYS A 134 -1.37 1.82 -14.79
CA LYS A 134 -0.48 2.80 -14.14
C LYS A 134 -0.36 2.60 -12.63
N HIS A 135 -1.41 2.12 -11.98
CA HIS A 135 -1.43 1.87 -10.53
C HIS A 135 -1.19 0.40 -10.16
N GLY A 136 -0.69 -0.41 -11.09
CA GLY A 136 -0.33 -1.81 -10.81
C GLY A 136 -1.51 -2.74 -10.54
N LEU A 137 -2.74 -2.37 -10.92
CA LEU A 137 -3.93 -3.20 -10.73
C LEU A 137 -4.20 -4.16 -11.88
N LEU A 138 -3.63 -3.88 -13.05
CA LEU A 138 -3.81 -4.64 -14.28
C LEU A 138 -2.46 -4.94 -14.92
N ASN A 139 -2.28 -6.18 -15.40
CA ASN A 139 -1.15 -6.59 -16.22
C ASN A 139 -1.64 -7.57 -17.29
N ASN A 140 -1.28 -7.31 -18.56
CA ASN A 140 -1.71 -8.12 -19.71
C ASN A 140 -3.22 -8.41 -19.70
N ASP A 141 -4.03 -7.36 -19.51
CA ASP A 141 -5.50 -7.41 -19.46
C ASP A 141 -6.11 -8.29 -18.34
N LYS A 142 -5.31 -8.64 -17.33
CA LYS A 142 -5.75 -9.39 -16.15
C LYS A 142 -5.47 -8.64 -14.87
N LEU A 143 -6.34 -8.83 -13.87
CA LEU A 143 -6.10 -8.28 -12.53
C LEU A 143 -4.82 -8.88 -11.92
N THR A 144 -3.98 -7.99 -11.40
CA THR A 144 -2.85 -8.38 -10.56
C THR A 144 -3.36 -8.84 -9.18
N GLU A 145 -2.48 -9.43 -8.36
CA GLU A 145 -2.84 -9.75 -6.97
C GLU A 145 -3.20 -8.50 -6.15
N ALA A 146 -2.59 -7.35 -6.46
CA ALA A 146 -2.99 -6.08 -5.88
C ALA A 146 -4.43 -5.72 -6.30
N GLY A 147 -4.76 -5.79 -7.59
CA GLY A 147 -6.12 -5.56 -8.10
C GLY A 147 -7.17 -6.45 -7.44
N LYS A 148 -6.91 -7.75 -7.36
CA LYS A 148 -7.79 -8.72 -6.68
C LYS A 148 -7.95 -8.42 -5.20
N THR A 149 -6.86 -8.04 -4.53
CA THR A 149 -6.88 -7.71 -3.10
C THR A 149 -7.72 -6.46 -2.85
N LEU A 150 -7.52 -5.39 -3.63
CA LEU A 150 -8.32 -4.17 -3.49
C LEU A 150 -9.80 -4.41 -3.77
N LEU A 151 -10.12 -5.23 -4.77
CA LEU A 151 -11.51 -5.60 -5.06
C LEU A 151 -12.18 -6.27 -3.85
N LYS A 152 -11.51 -7.21 -3.18
CA LYS A 152 -12.02 -7.85 -1.94
C LYS A 152 -12.35 -6.83 -0.85
N TYR A 153 -11.55 -5.78 -0.70
CA TYR A 153 -11.81 -4.71 0.29
C TYR A 153 -13.00 -3.84 -0.11
N ILE A 154 -13.15 -3.53 -1.40
CA ILE A 154 -14.26 -2.73 -1.93
C ILE A 154 -15.59 -3.47 -1.76
N GLN A 155 -15.63 -4.75 -2.12
CA GLN A 155 -16.83 -5.60 -2.01
C GLN A 155 -17.33 -5.76 -0.56
N ARG A 156 -16.43 -5.66 0.42
CA ARG A 156 -16.80 -5.73 1.86
C ARG A 156 -17.33 -4.43 2.42
N ARG A 157 -17.24 -3.33 1.68
CA ARG A 157 -17.68 -2.00 2.12
C ARG A 157 -19.14 -1.71 1.73
N THR A 158 -19.60 -2.35 0.67
CA THR A 158 -20.99 -2.36 0.19
C THR A 158 -21.82 -3.41 0.91
#